data_AF-A0A0U3AIR8-F1
#
_entry.id   AF-A0A0U3AIR8-F1
#
_cell.length_a   1.000
_cell.length_b   1.000
_cell.length_c   1.000
_cell.angle_alpha   90.00
_cell.angle_beta   90.00
_cell.angle_gamma   90.00
#
_symmetry.space_group_name_H-M   'P 1'
#
loop_
_entity.id
_entity.type
_entity.pdbx_description
1 polymer ?
#
loop_
_entity_poly.entity_id
_entity_poly.type
_entity_poly.pdbx_seq_one_letter_code
_entity_poly.pdbx_strand_id
1 'polypeptide(L)'
;MNTLDQELIHTILQEIDTNLNRGVLPVHNDHLKHLSEEGRVLEYLLYMKSEGLISGDLITRGANSTPFRITNIRLTYMGIRALRS
;
A
#
# COMPACT_ATOMS: atom_id res chain seq x y z
N MET A 1 11.70 13.73 10.14
CA MET A 1 11.22 12.47 9.55
C MET A 1 10.02 12.04 10.37
N ASN A 2 8.80 12.19 9.84
CA ASN A 2 7.61 11.66 10.51
C ASN A 2 7.73 10.14 10.48
N THR A 3 7.90 9.52 11.64
CA THR A 3 7.81 8.07 11.79
C THR A 3 6.43 7.68 11.30
N LEU A 4 6.34 7.06 10.13
CA LEU A 4 5.07 6.57 9.61
C LEU A 4 4.49 5.61 10.64
N ASP A 5 3.18 5.75 10.87
CA ASP A 5 2.46 5.00 11.87
C ASP A 5 2.53 3.50 11.56
N GLN A 6 3.14 2.74 12.46
CA GLN A 6 3.31 1.30 12.32
C GLN A 6 1.98 0.56 12.41
N GLU A 7 1.01 1.08 13.18
CA GLU A 7 -0.32 0.48 13.28
C GLU A 7 -1.06 0.61 11.95
N LEU A 8 -0.96 1.77 11.30
CA LEU A 8 -1.53 1.99 9.97
C LEU A 8 -0.83 1.13 8.90
N ILE A 9 0.49 0.96 8.96
CA ILE A 9 1.21 0.04 8.05
C ILE A 9 0.66 -1.38 8.18
N HIS A 10 0.51 -1.87 9.42
CA HIS A 10 -0.01 -3.22 9.67
C HIS A 10 -1.44 -3.38 9.18
N THR A 11 -2.29 -2.39 9.45
CA THR A 11 -3.68 -2.35 8.97
C THR A 11 -3.74 -2.38 7.44
N ILE A 12 -2.87 -1.64 6.75
CA ILE A 12 -2.78 -1.67 5.28
C ILE A 12 -2.36 -3.06 4.78
N LEU A 13 -1.39 -3.71 5.43
CA LEU A 13 -0.98 -5.08 5.06
C LEU A 13 -2.15 -6.08 5.21
N GLN A 14 -2.89 -6.00 6.32
CA GLN A 14 -4.06 -6.85 6.59
C GLN A 14 -5.16 -6.66 5.54
N GLU A 15 -5.45 -5.41 5.18
CA GLU A 15 -6.49 -5.10 4.19
C GLU A 15 -6.08 -5.53 2.78
N ILE A 16 -4.80 -5.41 2.41
CA ILE A 16 -4.28 -5.97 1.15
C ILE A 16 -4.45 -7.50 1.14
N ASP A 17 -4.05 -8.20 2.20
CA ASP A 17 -4.19 -9.66 2.31
C ASP A 17 -5.66 -10.10 2.21
N THR A 18 -6.55 -9.39 2.92
CA THR A 18 -7.99 -9.65 2.91
C THR A 18 -8.59 -9.48 1.52
N ASN A 19 -8.24 -8.40 0.82
CA ASN A 19 -8.71 -8.17 -0.55
C ASN A 19 -8.22 -9.25 -1.52
N LEU A 20 -6.95 -9.66 -1.41
CA LEU A 20 -6.40 -10.74 -2.23
C LEU A 20 -7.10 -12.08 -1.95
N ASN A 21 -7.32 -12.43 -0.68
CA ASN A 21 -8.01 -13.66 -0.28
C ASN A 21 -9.49 -13.68 -0.70
N ARG A 22 -10.12 -12.50 -0.84
CA ARG A 22 -11.47 -12.35 -1.39
C ARG A 22 -11.53 -12.36 -2.92
N GLY A 23 -10.39 -12.48 -3.60
CA GLY A 23 -10.30 -12.45 -5.06
C GLY A 23 -10.45 -11.06 -5.68
N VAL A 24 -10.31 -9.98 -4.89
CA VAL A 24 -10.34 -8.61 -5.39
C VAL A 24 -9.03 -8.34 -6.14
N LEU A 25 -9.11 -8.35 -7.47
CA LEU A 25 -7.97 -8.11 -8.35
C LEU A 25 -8.36 -7.14 -9.48
N PRO A 26 -7.55 -6.10 -9.77
CA PRO A 26 -6.32 -5.72 -9.07
C PRO A 26 -6.58 -4.93 -7.77
N VAL A 27 -5.77 -5.15 -6.74
CA VAL A 27 -5.77 -4.27 -5.55
C VAL A 27 -5.09 -2.96 -5.92
N HIS A 28 -5.73 -1.83 -5.60
CA HIS A 28 -5.20 -0.48 -5.83
C HIS A 28 -5.47 0.41 -4.62
N ASN A 29 -4.76 1.53 -4.53
CA ASN A 29 -4.85 2.45 -3.38
C ASN A 29 -6.27 2.93 -3.04
N ASP A 30 -7.20 3.03 -4.01
CA ASP A 30 -8.58 3.44 -3.70
C ASP A 30 -9.33 2.46 -2.79
N HIS A 31 -9.00 1.15 -2.82
CA HIS A 31 -9.58 0.18 -1.90
C HIS A 31 -9.16 0.45 -0.44
N LEU A 32 -8.03 1.14 -0.27
CA LEU A 32 -7.38 1.37 1.01
C LEU A 32 -7.62 2.79 1.53
N LYS A 33 -8.17 3.70 0.71
CA LYS A 33 -8.38 5.12 1.06
C LYS A 33 -9.13 5.33 2.36
N HIS A 34 -10.06 4.44 2.69
CA HIS A 34 -10.87 4.50 3.91
C HIS A 34 -10.05 4.30 5.19
N LEU A 35 -8.82 3.77 5.09
CA LEU A 35 -7.94 3.54 6.24
C LEU A 35 -7.22 4.80 6.73
N SER A 36 -7.26 5.90 5.97
CA SER A 36 -6.66 7.17 6.38
C SER A 36 -7.47 8.34 5.86
N GLU A 37 -8.10 9.07 6.79
CA GLU A 37 -8.95 10.23 6.49
C GLU A 37 -8.21 11.35 5.75
N GLU A 38 -6.90 11.48 5.97
CA GLU A 38 -6.04 12.48 5.33
C GLU A 38 -5.59 12.07 3.91
N GLY A 39 -6.02 10.91 3.39
CA GLY A 39 -5.61 10.45 2.05
C GLY A 39 -4.12 10.06 1.96
N ARG A 40 -3.45 9.88 3.11
CA ARG A 40 -2.01 9.60 3.19
C ARG A 40 -1.65 8.18 2.82
N VAL A 41 -2.64 7.32 2.56
CA VAL A 41 -2.45 5.92 2.11
C VAL A 41 -1.45 5.82 0.95
N LEU A 42 -1.45 6.76 0.01
CA LEU A 42 -0.47 6.74 -1.08
C LEU A 42 0.98 6.90 -0.58
N GLU A 43 1.21 7.77 0.40
CA GLU A 43 2.54 7.95 1.03
C GLU A 43 2.98 6.65 1.72
N TYR A 44 2.08 6.02 2.48
CA TYR A 44 2.34 4.74 3.13
C TYR A 44 2.65 3.63 2.12
N LEU A 45 1.88 3.53 1.04
CA LEU A 45 2.12 2.52 0.00
C LEU A 45 3.44 2.76 -0.74
N LEU A 46 3.83 4.01 -0.99
CA LEU A 46 5.14 4.34 -1.57
C LEU A 46 6.28 3.92 -0.65
N TYR A 47 6.16 4.21 0.65
CA TYR A 47 7.13 3.79 1.66
C TYR A 47 7.20 2.25 1.77
N MET A 48 6.06 1.57 1.90
CA MET A 48 6.00 0.11 1.98
C MET A 48 6.58 -0.55 0.73
N LYS A 49 6.43 0.07 -0.45
CA LYS A 49 7.07 -0.38 -1.68
C LYS A 49 8.60 -0.18 -1.64
N SER A 50 9.10 0.94 -1.11
CA SER A 50 10.55 1.15 -0.97
C SER A 50 11.19 0.23 0.04
N GLU A 51 10.48 -0.12 1.11
CA GLU A 51 10.91 -1.12 2.11
C GLU A 51 10.74 -2.58 1.62
N GLY A 52 10.17 -2.76 0.43
CA GLY A 52 9.94 -4.08 -0.16
C GLY A 52 8.87 -4.91 0.54
N LEU A 53 8.01 -4.31 1.37
CA LEU A 53 6.87 -4.98 2.01
C LEU A 53 5.79 -5.31 0.97
N ILE A 54 5.60 -4.43 -0.01
CA ILE A 54 4.64 -4.63 -1.09
C ILE A 54 5.29 -4.45 -2.45
N SER A 55 4.71 -5.09 -3.45
CA SER A 55 4.92 -4.79 -4.86
C SER A 55 3.68 -4.11 -5.43
N GLY A 56 3.82 -3.50 -6.61
CA GLY A 56 2.74 -2.78 -7.28
C GLY A 56 3.29 -1.80 -8.31
N ASP A 57 2.43 -1.38 -9.23
CA ASP A 57 2.77 -0.49 -10.32
C ASP A 57 2.44 0.95 -9.94
N LEU A 58 3.46 1.82 -9.91
CA LEU A 58 3.29 3.24 -9.64
C LEU A 58 2.86 3.97 -10.91
N ILE A 59 1.68 4.58 -10.86
CA ILE A 59 1.15 5.47 -11.87
C ILE A 59 1.44 6.90 -11.44
N THR A 60 2.13 7.63 -12.30
CA THR A 60 2.43 9.06 -12.12
C THR A 60 1.56 9.91 -13.04
N ARG A 61 1.39 11.20 -12.71
CA ARG A 61 0.64 12.15 -13.54
C ARG A 61 1.48 13.41 -13.77
N GLY A 62 1.39 13.96 -14.98
CA GLY A 62 1.98 15.24 -15.37
C GLY A 62 3.48 15.17 -15.67
N ALA A 63 4.03 16.29 -16.15
CA ALA A 63 5.44 16.38 -16.55
C ALA A 63 6.42 16.13 -15.39
N ASN A 64 5.99 16.36 -14.15
CA ASN A 64 6.84 16.22 -12.95
C ASN A 64 6.81 14.81 -12.35
N SER A 65 6.20 13.82 -13.03
CA SER A 65 6.09 12.44 -12.54
C SER A 65 5.51 12.33 -11.12
N THR A 66 4.55 13.18 -10.77
CA THR A 66 3.95 13.18 -9.43
C THR A 66 3.21 11.86 -9.17
N PRO A 67 3.47 11.16 -8.06
CA PRO A 67 2.73 9.96 -7.68
C PRO A 67 1.22 10.22 -7.64
N PHE A 68 0.46 9.41 -8.36
CA PHE A 68 -1.00 9.52 -8.42
C PHE A 68 -1.70 8.29 -7.85
N ARG A 69 -1.18 7.10 -8.16
CA ARG A 69 -1.82 5.83 -7.81
C ARG A 69 -0.82 4.70 -7.78
N ILE A 70 -1.02 3.72 -6.90
CA ILE A 70 -0.42 2.39 -7.06
C ILE A 70 -1.54 1.39 -7.37
N THR A 71 -1.31 0.55 -8.37
CA THR A 71 -2.19 -0.55 -8.77
C THR A 71 -1.46 -1.89 -8.72
N ASN A 72 -2.17 -2.99 -8.93
CA ASN A 72 -1.64 -4.36 -8.89
C ASN A 72 -0.86 -4.64 -7.60
N ILE A 73 -1.33 -4.08 -6.48
CA ILE A 73 -0.67 -4.19 -5.19
C ILE A 73 -0.68 -5.66 -4.75
N ARG A 74 0.48 -6.17 -4.35
CA ARG A 74 0.63 -7.53 -3.79
C ARG A 74 1.59 -7.50 -2.61
N LEU A 75 1.34 -8.35 -1.62
CA LEU A 75 2.30 -8.58 -0.54
C LEU A 75 3.52 -9.32 -1.09
N THR A 76 4.71 -8.86 -0.71
CA THR A 76 5.94 -9.65 -0.93
C THR A 76 6.12 -10.66 0.20
N TYR A 77 7.14 -11.50 0.08
CA TYR A 77 7.57 -12.35 1.20
C TYR A 77 7.81 -11.54 2.49
N MET A 78 8.43 -10.37 2.39
CA MET A 78 8.71 -9.51 3.53
C MET A 78 7.42 -8.93 4.11
N GLY A 79 6.47 -8.51 3.27
CA GLY A 79 5.16 -8.04 3.72
C GLY A 79 4.36 -9.12 4.45
N ILE A 80 4.35 -10.34 3.92
CA ILE A 80 3.68 -11.49 4.57
C ILE A 80 4.34 -11.79 5.92
N ARG A 81 5.67 -11.74 6.00
CA ARG A 81 6.38 -11.96 7.27
C ARG A 81 6.06 -10.87 8.30
N ALA A 82 6.05 -9.60 7.88
CA ALA A 82 5.72 -8.47 8.73
C ALA A 82 4.27 -8.53 9.22
N LEU A 83 3.34 -8.97 8.39
CA LEU A 83 1.93 -9.15 8.74
C LEU A 83 1.71 -10.21 9.85
N ARG A 84 2.58 -11.23 9.90
CA ARG A 84 2.47 -12.38 10.82
C ARG A 84 3.31 -12.26 12.08
N SER A 85 4.08 -11.18 12.22
CA SER A 85 4.91 -10.89 13.40
C SER A 85 4.10 -10.13 14.43
#